data_AF-A0A7L5DVV6-F1
#
_entry.id   AF-A0A7L5DVV6-F1
#
_cell.length_a   1.000
_cell.length_b   1.000
_cell.length_c   1.000
_cell.angle_alpha   90.00
_cell.angle_beta   90.00
_cell.angle_gamma   90.00
#
_symmetry.space_group_name_H-M   'P 1'
#
loop_
_entity.id
_entity.type
_entity.pdbx_description
1 polymer ?
#
loop_
_entity_poly.entity_id
_entity_poly.type
_entity_poly.pdbx_seq_one_letter_code
_entity_poly.pdbx_strand_id
1 'polypeptide(L)'
;MAENIFGITDTGKVRDNNEDTFIAQPVSNNHFLLASVIDGVGGYHGGEVAAALAREQLLESLDAVTGELLPAMVQSIRKASQRIYLRKQQEKELDSMACVATVVLADVENNQFYYAHVGDTRLYLLRDSSLVKISKDHSFVGFLEDSGRLSESAAMSHPKRNEINKALGFDTRILTDDDYIETGQSPFLPGDMLLLCSDGLSDLVDKNEITAILTQAAPLSKKATQLVDAANHNGGRDNITVVLVQNQKVPQQPEAVMPVAAVKKKEDLVNDVSSPAPQEPAHVVANTLPTHTEKKGNGLTITLGILCLVFLGAAVWLFLQRPSSQLVANQTAAVSAKKVRNAQELKLQDLIDKATGDTLVLSDTVFKQPVVISDTLHVQKDSLYIKAKGNIILKRDSAYTGPAIQLNAKCKNIVLDNLHFQDFEAAIALNNTSLFLKNVQFINCKQPVQNVYNFTSNKTITANLPAVSFKADSLVKTPNTSHGSR
;
A
#
# COMPACT_ATOMS: atom_id res chain seq x y z
N MET A 1 -33.19 5.56 3.17
CA MET A 1 -32.32 5.00 2.10
C MET A 1 -31.60 6.09 1.28
N ALA A 2 -32.02 7.36 1.29
CA ALA A 2 -31.32 8.46 0.60
C ALA A 2 -30.21 9.15 1.43
N GLU A 3 -29.70 8.51 2.50
CA GLU A 3 -28.71 9.14 3.39
C GLU A 3 -27.25 8.84 2.99
N ASN A 4 -27.03 7.83 2.13
CA ASN A 4 -25.70 7.31 1.82
C ASN A 4 -25.11 7.91 0.54
N ILE A 5 -25.89 8.70 -0.19
CA ILE A 5 -25.46 9.35 -1.43
C ILE A 5 -26.15 10.70 -1.57
N PHE A 6 -25.41 11.72 -1.98
CA PHE A 6 -25.95 13.06 -2.25
C PHE A 6 -25.13 13.75 -3.32
N GLY A 7 -25.79 14.45 -4.25
CA GLY A 7 -25.14 15.25 -5.29
C GLY A 7 -25.73 16.65 -5.39
N ILE A 8 -24.90 17.61 -5.73
CA ILE A 8 -25.27 19.01 -5.97
C ILE A 8 -24.41 19.58 -7.09
N THR A 9 -24.98 20.49 -7.87
CA THR A 9 -24.27 21.28 -8.87
C THR A 9 -24.69 22.74 -8.74
N ASP A 10 -23.77 23.66 -9.00
CA ASP A 10 -23.95 25.10 -8.94
C ASP A 10 -23.24 25.73 -10.14
N THR A 11 -23.86 26.76 -10.74
CA THR A 11 -23.30 27.44 -11.91
C THR A 11 -21.97 28.14 -11.58
N GLY A 12 -21.69 28.43 -10.32
CA GLY A 12 -20.62 29.32 -9.91
C GLY A 12 -21.07 30.79 -9.99
N LYS A 13 -20.13 31.69 -9.71
CA LYS A 13 -20.37 33.15 -9.67
C LYS A 13 -20.07 33.85 -10.99
N VAL A 14 -19.27 33.23 -11.86
CA VAL A 14 -18.73 33.87 -13.07
C VAL A 14 -19.38 33.36 -14.35
N ARG A 15 -19.84 32.11 -14.38
CA ARG A 15 -20.49 31.53 -15.56
C ARG A 15 -21.97 31.91 -15.60
N ASP A 16 -22.52 32.05 -16.81
CA ASP A 16 -23.95 32.31 -17.02
C ASP A 16 -24.76 31.02 -17.19
N ASN A 17 -24.07 29.90 -17.44
CA ASN A 17 -24.67 28.61 -17.72
C ASN A 17 -23.92 27.49 -17.00
N ASN A 18 -24.65 26.42 -16.67
CA ASN A 18 -24.10 25.23 -16.03
C ASN A 18 -24.01 24.08 -17.03
N GLU A 19 -22.78 23.78 -17.47
CA GLU A 19 -22.47 22.68 -18.38
C GLU A 19 -22.16 21.37 -17.64
N ASP A 20 -22.07 21.40 -16.30
CA ASP A 20 -21.94 20.22 -15.48
C ASP A 20 -23.26 19.49 -15.27
N THR A 21 -23.17 18.18 -15.03
CA THR A 21 -24.26 17.39 -14.48
C THR A 21 -23.74 16.24 -13.63
N PHE A 22 -24.66 15.53 -12.95
CA PHE A 22 -24.29 14.42 -12.09
C PHE A 22 -25.35 13.31 -12.04
N ILE A 23 -24.92 12.16 -11.50
CA ILE A 23 -25.79 11.04 -11.09
C ILE A 23 -25.53 10.76 -9.62
N ALA A 24 -26.60 10.57 -8.84
CA ALA A 24 -26.52 10.27 -7.41
C ALA A 24 -27.75 9.47 -6.98
N GLN A 25 -27.81 8.17 -7.30
CA GLN A 25 -28.98 7.35 -7.00
C GLN A 25 -28.64 5.85 -6.83
N PRO A 26 -29.46 5.08 -6.09
CA PRO A 26 -29.38 3.63 -6.12
C PRO A 26 -29.79 3.07 -7.49
N VAL A 27 -29.16 1.96 -7.91
CA VAL A 27 -29.46 1.22 -9.14
C VAL A 27 -29.45 -0.29 -8.88
N SER A 28 -29.89 -1.08 -9.86
CA SER A 28 -29.91 -2.55 -9.80
C SER A 28 -30.62 -3.06 -8.54
N ASN A 29 -31.87 -2.62 -8.35
CA ASN A 29 -32.70 -2.92 -7.18
C ASN A 29 -32.05 -2.54 -5.83
N ASN A 30 -31.42 -1.37 -5.77
CA ASN A 30 -30.70 -0.84 -4.61
C ASN A 30 -29.43 -1.62 -4.21
N HIS A 31 -28.92 -2.51 -5.08
CA HIS A 31 -27.66 -3.21 -4.81
C HIS A 31 -26.46 -2.24 -4.90
N PHE A 32 -26.42 -1.39 -5.92
CA PHE A 32 -25.33 -0.42 -6.09
C PHE A 32 -25.81 1.01 -5.86
N LEU A 33 -24.91 1.86 -5.37
CA LEU A 33 -25.06 3.31 -5.46
C LEU A 33 -24.29 3.79 -6.70
N LEU A 34 -24.99 4.35 -7.67
CA LEU A 34 -24.39 4.97 -8.86
C LEU A 34 -24.14 6.45 -8.59
N ALA A 35 -22.87 6.82 -8.63
CA ALA A 35 -22.40 8.20 -8.54
C ALA A 35 -21.65 8.58 -9.81
N SER A 36 -21.90 9.77 -10.33
CA SER A 36 -21.13 10.30 -11.45
C SER A 36 -21.05 11.81 -11.37
N VAL A 37 -19.90 12.37 -11.73
CA VAL A 37 -19.75 13.79 -12.11
C VAL A 37 -19.36 13.85 -13.57
N ILE A 38 -20.00 14.74 -14.32
CA ILE A 38 -19.84 14.90 -15.75
C ILE A 38 -19.73 16.40 -16.00
N ASP A 39 -18.61 16.82 -16.57
CA ASP A 39 -18.33 18.23 -16.88
C ASP A 39 -18.31 18.38 -18.39
N GLY A 40 -19.21 19.24 -18.88
CA GLY A 40 -19.38 19.54 -20.29
C GLY A 40 -18.35 20.57 -20.76
N VAL A 41 -17.54 20.19 -21.74
CA VAL A 41 -16.57 21.07 -22.38
C VAL A 41 -17.02 21.41 -23.79
N GLY A 42 -17.22 22.69 -24.08
CA GLY A 42 -17.63 23.16 -25.40
C GLY A 42 -17.54 24.68 -25.56
N GLY A 43 -17.60 25.16 -26.81
CA GLY A 43 -17.84 26.58 -27.09
C GLY A 43 -19.28 26.99 -26.77
N TYR A 44 -19.74 28.13 -27.31
CA TYR A 44 -20.95 28.88 -26.93
C TYR A 44 -22.19 28.09 -26.42
N HIS A 45 -22.49 26.85 -26.85
CA HIS A 45 -23.62 26.03 -26.36
C HIS A 45 -23.41 24.49 -26.39
N GLY A 46 -22.18 23.98 -26.37
CA GLY A 46 -21.92 22.56 -26.61
C GLY A 46 -21.88 21.66 -25.37
N GLY A 47 -21.30 22.15 -24.27
CA GLY A 47 -20.92 21.32 -23.12
C GLY A 47 -22.12 20.68 -22.44
N GLU A 48 -23.16 21.49 -22.15
CA GLU A 48 -24.40 21.03 -21.51
C GLU A 48 -25.06 19.86 -22.25
N VAL A 49 -25.04 19.88 -23.59
CA VAL A 49 -25.65 18.85 -24.44
C VAL A 49 -24.84 17.57 -24.36
N ALA A 50 -23.50 17.68 -24.44
CA ALA A 50 -22.63 16.52 -24.31
C ALA A 50 -22.76 15.87 -22.93
N ALA A 51 -22.75 16.67 -21.87
CA ALA A 51 -22.88 16.20 -20.48
C ALA A 51 -24.24 15.52 -20.25
N ALA A 52 -25.34 16.09 -20.77
CA ALA A 52 -26.67 15.50 -20.70
C ALA A 52 -26.76 14.15 -21.44
N LEU A 53 -26.23 14.07 -22.67
CA LEU A 53 -26.21 12.83 -23.45
C LEU A 53 -25.39 11.73 -22.75
N ALA A 54 -24.26 12.08 -22.15
CA ALA A 54 -23.46 11.15 -21.37
C ALA A 54 -24.23 10.66 -20.14
N ARG A 55 -24.85 11.56 -19.37
CA ARG A 55 -25.66 11.23 -18.20
C ARG A 55 -26.79 10.27 -18.54
N GLU A 56 -27.55 10.56 -19.59
CA GLU A 56 -28.65 9.70 -20.05
C GLU A 56 -28.15 8.30 -20.41
N GLN A 57 -27.06 8.22 -21.18
CA GLN A 57 -26.51 6.93 -21.61
C GLN A 57 -25.94 6.11 -20.45
N LEU A 58 -25.32 6.76 -19.47
CA LEU A 58 -24.82 6.11 -18.26
C LEU A 58 -25.96 5.56 -17.42
N LEU A 59 -27.03 6.34 -17.21
CA LEU A 59 -28.24 5.86 -16.52
C LEU A 59 -28.86 4.67 -17.24
N GLU A 60 -29.08 4.76 -18.55
CA GLU A 60 -29.65 3.67 -19.34
C GLU A 60 -28.83 2.38 -19.27
N SER A 61 -27.49 2.50 -19.32
CA SER A 61 -26.60 1.33 -19.35
C SER A 61 -26.38 0.71 -17.98
N LEU A 62 -26.47 1.51 -16.90
CA LEU A 62 -26.08 1.10 -15.56
C LEU A 62 -27.27 0.95 -14.58
N ASP A 63 -28.50 1.21 -15.02
CA ASP A 63 -29.71 1.02 -14.18
C ASP A 63 -29.88 -0.45 -13.73
N ALA A 64 -29.63 -1.40 -14.63
CA ALA A 64 -29.74 -2.83 -14.38
C ALA A 64 -28.50 -3.59 -14.86
N VAL A 65 -27.34 -3.32 -14.24
CA VAL A 65 -26.09 -3.99 -14.62
C VAL A 65 -26.19 -5.49 -14.33
N THR A 66 -25.84 -6.29 -15.34
CA THR A 66 -25.68 -7.73 -15.24
C THR A 66 -24.28 -8.12 -15.73
N GLY A 67 -23.67 -9.13 -15.12
CA GLY A 67 -22.33 -9.61 -15.49
C GLY A 67 -21.19 -8.83 -14.85
N GLU A 68 -20.06 -8.70 -15.56
CA GLU A 68 -18.86 -8.04 -15.05
C GLU A 68 -19.02 -6.51 -15.06
N LEU A 69 -18.78 -5.88 -13.90
CA LEU A 69 -19.04 -4.45 -13.69
C LEU A 69 -18.13 -3.54 -14.52
N LEU A 70 -16.80 -3.75 -14.47
CA LEU A 70 -15.85 -2.88 -15.17
C LEU A 70 -16.05 -2.88 -16.70
N PRO A 71 -16.20 -4.02 -17.39
CA PRO A 71 -16.54 -4.03 -18.81
C PRO A 71 -17.85 -3.30 -19.13
N ALA A 72 -18.88 -3.45 -18.27
CA ALA A 72 -20.14 -2.73 -18.44
C ALA A 72 -19.98 -1.20 -18.33
N MET A 73 -19.18 -0.73 -17.37
CA MET A 73 -18.85 0.69 -17.21
C MET A 73 -18.03 1.24 -18.38
N VAL A 74 -17.05 0.49 -18.88
CA VAL A 74 -16.28 0.87 -20.07
C VAL A 74 -17.20 0.98 -21.28
N GLN A 75 -18.08 0.00 -21.48
CA GLN A 75 -19.00 -0.01 -22.59
C GLN A 75 -20.02 1.12 -22.51
N SER A 76 -20.49 1.50 -21.32
CA SER A 76 -21.41 2.64 -21.15
C SER A 76 -20.74 3.97 -21.51
N ILE A 77 -19.49 4.19 -21.10
CA ILE A 77 -18.70 5.38 -21.50
C ILE A 77 -18.46 5.39 -23.02
N ARG A 78 -18.11 4.25 -23.63
CA ARG A 78 -17.93 4.15 -25.09
C ARG A 78 -19.23 4.48 -25.84
N LYS A 79 -20.37 3.96 -25.39
CA LYS A 79 -21.69 4.29 -25.95
C LYS A 79 -22.03 5.77 -25.77
N ALA A 80 -21.72 6.36 -24.62
CA ALA A 80 -21.94 7.78 -24.36
C ALA A 80 -21.13 8.65 -25.34
N SER A 81 -19.84 8.34 -25.49
CA SER A 81 -18.98 9.03 -26.45
C SER A 81 -19.46 8.85 -27.89
N GLN A 82 -19.95 7.66 -28.27
CA GLN A 82 -20.52 7.43 -29.59
C GLN A 82 -21.78 8.26 -29.82
N ARG A 83 -22.67 8.37 -28.82
CA ARG A 83 -23.90 9.19 -28.88
C ARG A 83 -23.58 10.67 -29.06
N ILE A 84 -22.59 11.19 -28.33
CA ILE A 84 -22.08 12.55 -28.50
C ILE A 84 -21.52 12.73 -29.91
N TYR A 85 -20.64 11.84 -30.36
CA TYR A 85 -20.06 11.91 -31.70
C TYR A 85 -21.12 11.90 -32.82
N LEU A 86 -22.12 11.03 -32.74
CA LEU A 86 -23.21 10.97 -33.72
C LEU A 86 -24.03 12.26 -33.75
N ARG A 87 -24.27 12.87 -32.59
CA ARG A 87 -24.98 14.15 -32.51
C ARG A 87 -24.20 15.29 -33.16
N LYS A 88 -22.87 15.35 -33.01
CA LYS A 88 -22.01 16.33 -33.71
C LYS A 88 -22.18 16.27 -35.23
N GLN A 89 -22.28 15.06 -35.78
CA GLN A 89 -22.42 14.85 -37.23
C GLN A 89 -23.77 15.35 -37.77
N GLN A 90 -24.78 15.44 -36.91
CA GLN A 90 -26.13 15.91 -37.27
C GLN A 90 -26.25 17.43 -37.14
N GLU A 91 -25.62 18.02 -36.14
CA GLU A 91 -25.78 19.43 -35.77
C GLU A 91 -24.42 20.13 -35.77
N LYS A 92 -24.09 20.84 -36.85
CA LYS A 92 -22.78 21.50 -37.03
C LYS A 92 -22.44 22.52 -35.95
N GLU A 93 -23.45 23.13 -35.33
CA GLU A 93 -23.25 24.10 -34.23
C GLU A 93 -22.67 23.44 -32.96
N LEU A 94 -22.74 22.10 -32.86
CA LEU A 94 -22.26 21.31 -31.74
C LEU A 94 -20.93 20.59 -32.03
N ASP A 95 -20.22 20.89 -33.12
CA ASP A 95 -19.01 20.15 -33.54
C ASP A 95 -17.92 20.08 -32.44
N SER A 96 -17.83 21.12 -31.61
CA SER A 96 -16.87 21.17 -30.50
C SER A 96 -17.34 20.50 -29.20
N MET A 97 -18.60 20.03 -29.09
CA MET A 97 -19.13 19.56 -27.80
C MET A 97 -18.39 18.32 -27.28
N ALA A 98 -18.08 18.28 -26.01
CA ALA A 98 -17.49 17.10 -25.40
C ALA A 98 -17.80 17.13 -23.91
N CYS A 99 -17.48 16.06 -23.21
CA CYS A 99 -17.53 16.08 -21.77
C CYS A 99 -16.46 15.16 -21.18
N VAL A 100 -16.07 15.44 -19.95
CA VAL A 100 -15.28 14.55 -19.10
C VAL A 100 -16.20 13.91 -18.08
N ALA A 101 -15.86 12.72 -17.60
CA ALA A 101 -16.73 12.00 -16.66
C ALA A 101 -15.95 11.09 -15.73
N THR A 102 -16.37 11.06 -14.47
CA THR A 102 -15.98 10.09 -13.46
C THR A 102 -17.23 9.37 -12.98
N VAL A 103 -17.26 8.05 -13.09
CA VAL A 103 -18.40 7.20 -12.75
C VAL A 103 -17.97 6.19 -11.68
N VAL A 104 -18.80 6.00 -10.66
CA VAL A 104 -18.60 5.05 -9.57
C VAL A 104 -19.84 4.18 -9.38
N LEU A 105 -19.62 2.87 -9.26
CA LEU A 105 -20.59 1.93 -8.69
C LEU A 105 -20.06 1.49 -7.32
N ALA A 106 -20.75 1.90 -6.24
CA ALA A 106 -20.41 1.47 -4.89
C ALA A 106 -21.29 0.28 -4.47
N ASP A 107 -20.65 -0.85 -4.22
CA ASP A 107 -21.25 -2.03 -3.61
C ASP A 107 -21.03 -1.95 -2.10
N VAL A 108 -21.99 -1.31 -1.42
CA VAL A 108 -21.93 -1.15 0.03
C VAL A 108 -21.93 -2.52 0.69
N GLU A 109 -22.75 -3.48 0.22
CA GLU A 109 -22.88 -4.82 0.78
C GLU A 109 -21.58 -5.62 0.76
N ASN A 110 -20.83 -5.58 -0.34
CA ASN A 110 -19.54 -6.26 -0.45
C ASN A 110 -18.33 -5.41 -0.04
N ASN A 111 -18.55 -4.18 0.46
CA ASN A 111 -17.51 -3.22 0.83
C ASN A 111 -16.50 -2.97 -0.31
N GLN A 112 -17.00 -2.75 -1.52
CA GLN A 112 -16.19 -2.48 -2.72
C GLN A 112 -16.77 -1.30 -3.48
N PHE A 113 -15.92 -0.58 -4.19
CA PHE A 113 -16.36 0.33 -5.24
C PHE A 113 -15.57 0.09 -6.52
N TYR A 114 -16.22 0.38 -7.64
CA TYR A 114 -15.69 0.28 -8.98
C TYR A 114 -15.77 1.66 -9.61
N TYR A 115 -14.76 2.06 -10.37
CA TYR A 115 -14.76 3.34 -11.04
C TYR A 115 -14.32 3.23 -12.51
N ALA A 116 -14.85 4.13 -13.32
CA ALA A 116 -14.39 4.39 -14.67
C ALA A 116 -14.29 5.92 -14.87
N HIS A 117 -13.20 6.38 -15.47
CA HIS A 117 -12.83 7.79 -15.48
C HIS A 117 -12.22 8.20 -16.82
N VAL A 118 -12.64 9.37 -17.32
CA VAL A 118 -12.08 10.05 -18.50
C VAL A 118 -12.06 11.56 -18.24
N GLY A 119 -10.89 12.18 -18.38
CA GLY A 119 -10.72 13.63 -18.28
C GLY A 119 -10.16 14.07 -16.94
N ASP A 120 -10.66 15.17 -16.38
CA ASP A 120 -10.08 15.85 -15.20
C ASP A 120 -11.08 16.10 -14.07
N THR A 121 -12.32 15.61 -14.18
CA THR A 121 -13.15 15.36 -12.99
C THR A 121 -12.42 14.40 -12.04
N ARG A 122 -12.58 14.57 -10.73
CA ARG A 122 -11.78 13.85 -9.74
C ARG A 122 -12.60 12.92 -8.86
N LEU A 123 -12.00 11.77 -8.53
CA LEU A 123 -12.47 10.84 -7.49
C LEU A 123 -11.50 10.84 -6.33
N TYR A 124 -12.02 11.05 -5.12
CA TYR A 124 -11.29 10.93 -3.86
C TYR A 124 -11.92 9.89 -2.94
N LEU A 125 -11.08 9.21 -2.16
CA LEU A 125 -11.49 8.37 -1.04
C LEU A 125 -11.05 9.03 0.26
N LEU A 126 -12.00 9.30 1.15
CA LEU A 126 -11.76 9.66 2.54
C LEU A 126 -11.85 8.40 3.40
N ARG A 127 -10.74 8.06 4.06
CA ARG A 127 -10.65 6.99 5.06
C ARG A 127 -9.80 7.45 6.23
N ASP A 128 -10.25 7.21 7.45
CA ASP A 128 -9.53 7.58 8.68
C ASP A 128 -9.05 9.05 8.68
N SER A 129 -9.90 9.97 8.23
CA SER A 129 -9.60 11.40 8.06
C SER A 129 -8.50 11.73 7.04
N SER A 130 -8.07 10.77 6.24
CA SER A 130 -7.13 10.95 5.14
C SER A 130 -7.87 10.95 3.81
N LEU A 131 -7.81 12.06 3.08
CA LEU A 131 -8.34 12.18 1.73
C LEU A 131 -7.27 11.76 0.72
N VAL A 132 -7.59 10.85 -0.20
CA VAL A 132 -6.65 10.35 -1.21
C VAL A 132 -7.30 10.46 -2.58
N LYS A 133 -6.61 11.12 -3.53
CA LYS A 133 -7.02 11.17 -4.94
C LYS A 133 -6.83 9.76 -5.55
N ILE A 134 -7.90 9.21 -6.12
CA ILE A 134 -7.93 7.88 -6.74
C ILE A 134 -7.75 7.99 -8.25
N SER A 135 -8.47 8.89 -8.90
CA SER A 135 -8.36 9.13 -10.35
C SER A 135 -7.09 9.92 -10.69
N LYS A 136 -6.66 9.83 -11.95
CA LYS A 136 -5.58 10.65 -12.50
C LYS A 136 -6.12 11.56 -13.56
N ASP A 137 -5.84 12.85 -13.43
CA ASP A 137 -6.28 13.87 -14.37
C ASP A 137 -5.65 13.60 -15.76
N HIS A 138 -6.49 13.41 -16.78
CA HIS A 138 -6.08 13.19 -18.16
C HIS A 138 -5.74 14.52 -18.86
N SER A 139 -4.92 15.34 -18.21
CA SER A 139 -4.41 16.62 -18.69
C SER A 139 -2.88 16.64 -18.66
N PHE A 140 -2.25 17.55 -19.40
CA PHE A 140 -0.78 17.69 -19.36
C PHE A 140 -0.29 18.07 -17.96
N VAL A 141 -0.99 19.01 -17.33
CA VAL A 141 -0.66 19.51 -15.99
C VAL A 141 -0.94 18.43 -14.93
N GLY A 142 -2.06 17.73 -15.05
CA GLY A 142 -2.41 16.58 -14.22
C GLY A 142 -1.33 15.51 -14.20
N PHE A 143 -0.81 15.14 -15.38
CA PHE A 143 0.32 14.20 -15.47
C PHE A 143 1.57 14.70 -14.74
N LEU A 144 1.88 16.00 -14.81
CA LEU A 144 3.02 16.57 -14.10
C LEU A 144 2.81 16.60 -12.59
N GLU A 145 1.59 16.88 -12.13
CA GLU A 145 1.21 16.81 -10.72
C GLU A 145 1.33 15.37 -10.20
N ASP A 146 0.68 14.41 -10.86
CA ASP A 146 0.64 13.01 -10.45
C ASP A 146 2.03 12.35 -10.47
N SER A 147 2.93 12.83 -11.33
CA SER A 147 4.33 12.38 -11.38
C SER A 147 5.25 13.09 -10.39
N GLY A 148 4.73 14.04 -9.60
CA GLY A 148 5.47 14.84 -8.62
C GLY A 148 6.40 15.88 -9.24
N ARG A 149 6.26 16.15 -10.55
CA ARG A 149 7.04 17.19 -11.26
C ARG A 149 6.50 18.59 -11.01
N LEU A 150 5.22 18.70 -10.68
CA LEU A 150 4.60 19.91 -10.18
C LEU A 150 4.00 19.62 -8.79
N SER A 151 4.12 20.59 -7.88
CA SER A 151 3.26 20.60 -6.70
C SER A 151 1.83 20.96 -7.12
N GLU A 152 0.84 20.59 -6.31
CA GLU A 152 -0.57 20.99 -6.47
C GLU A 152 -0.69 22.51 -6.70
N SER A 153 -0.06 23.32 -5.85
CA SER A 153 -0.03 24.78 -6.00
C SER A 153 0.56 25.27 -7.33
N ALA A 154 1.59 24.58 -7.84
CA ALA A 154 2.24 24.95 -9.10
C ALA A 154 1.39 24.52 -10.31
N ALA A 155 0.77 23.35 -10.24
CA ALA A 155 -0.20 22.87 -11.22
C ALA A 155 -1.36 23.87 -11.38
N MET A 156 -1.88 24.37 -10.26
CA MET A 156 -2.95 25.38 -10.24
C MET A 156 -2.57 26.71 -10.92
N SER A 157 -1.31 27.11 -10.83
CA SER A 157 -0.81 28.33 -11.46
C SER A 157 -0.38 28.14 -12.93
N HIS A 158 -0.42 26.92 -13.45
CA HIS A 158 0.17 26.60 -14.75
C HIS A 158 -0.68 27.17 -15.91
N PRO A 159 -0.06 27.78 -16.94
CA PRO A 159 -0.79 28.40 -18.05
C PRO A 159 -1.63 27.41 -18.87
N LYS A 160 -1.23 26.12 -18.87
CA LYS A 160 -1.89 25.02 -19.57
C LYS A 160 -2.80 24.16 -18.67
N ARG A 161 -3.21 24.67 -17.50
CA ARG A 161 -3.97 23.85 -16.53
C ARG A 161 -5.30 23.32 -17.10
N ASN A 162 -5.95 24.10 -17.97
CA ASN A 162 -7.21 23.76 -18.63
C ASN A 162 -7.04 22.89 -19.91
N GLU A 163 -5.85 22.34 -20.21
CA GLU A 163 -5.64 21.51 -21.40
C GLU A 163 -5.94 20.02 -21.13
N ILE A 164 -7.11 19.56 -21.59
CA ILE A 164 -7.56 18.16 -21.47
C ILE A 164 -7.08 17.33 -22.66
N ASN A 165 -6.54 16.13 -22.40
CA ASN A 165 -6.05 15.21 -23.43
C ASN A 165 -7.06 14.10 -23.80
N LYS A 166 -7.98 13.77 -22.88
CA LYS A 166 -9.00 12.72 -23.08
C LYS A 166 -10.36 13.21 -22.64
N ALA A 167 -11.36 13.06 -23.51
CA ALA A 167 -12.75 13.43 -23.24
C ALA A 167 -13.69 12.58 -24.10
N LEU A 168 -14.94 12.45 -23.66
CA LEU A 168 -16.00 11.82 -24.44
C LEU A 168 -16.40 12.75 -25.59
N GLY A 169 -16.51 12.20 -26.80
CA GLY A 169 -16.86 12.95 -28.01
C GLY A 169 -15.72 13.74 -28.65
N PHE A 170 -14.49 13.72 -28.10
CA PHE A 170 -13.32 14.34 -28.73
C PHE A 170 -12.92 13.66 -30.04
N ASP A 171 -12.68 12.36 -30.00
CA ASP A 171 -12.32 11.56 -31.17
C ASP A 171 -12.69 10.09 -30.97
N THR A 172 -12.43 9.27 -31.97
CA THR A 172 -12.80 7.85 -31.97
C THR A 172 -11.81 6.94 -31.24
N ARG A 173 -10.68 7.45 -30.71
CA ARG A 173 -9.67 6.63 -30.00
C ARG A 173 -10.27 5.94 -28.79
N ILE A 174 -11.20 6.59 -28.08
CA ILE A 174 -11.92 5.99 -26.94
C ILE A 174 -12.62 4.65 -27.27
N LEU A 175 -12.92 4.39 -28.55
CA LEU A 175 -13.54 3.15 -29.01
C LEU A 175 -12.52 2.02 -29.28
N THR A 176 -11.23 2.35 -29.39
CA THR A 176 -10.18 1.43 -29.88
C THR A 176 -8.97 1.32 -28.96
N ASP A 177 -8.71 2.34 -28.16
CA ASP A 177 -7.61 2.40 -27.19
C ASP A 177 -8.14 1.95 -25.82
N ASP A 178 -7.63 0.82 -25.34
CA ASP A 178 -8.03 0.24 -24.06
C ASP A 178 -7.51 1.05 -22.86
N ASP A 179 -6.46 1.84 -23.03
CA ASP A 179 -5.92 2.73 -22.00
C ASP A 179 -6.61 4.10 -22.00
N TYR A 180 -7.56 4.36 -22.91
CA TYR A 180 -8.26 5.64 -22.97
C TYR A 180 -9.11 5.87 -21.72
N ILE A 181 -9.81 4.83 -21.25
CA ILE A 181 -10.69 4.89 -20.09
C ILE A 181 -9.94 4.31 -18.89
N GLU A 182 -9.67 5.14 -17.88
CA GLU A 182 -9.09 4.64 -16.65
C GLU A 182 -10.15 3.87 -15.87
N THR A 183 -9.83 2.68 -15.40
CA THR A 183 -10.73 1.88 -14.57
C THR A 183 -10.01 1.30 -13.36
N GLY A 184 -10.78 1.02 -12.31
CA GLY A 184 -10.24 0.34 -11.15
C GLY A 184 -11.32 -0.07 -10.16
N GLN A 185 -10.89 -0.83 -9.16
CA GLN A 185 -11.71 -1.23 -8.02
C GLN A 185 -10.89 -1.07 -6.74
N SER A 186 -11.56 -0.76 -5.63
CA SER A 186 -10.92 -0.64 -4.33
C SER A 186 -11.92 -0.93 -3.21
N PRO A 187 -11.44 -1.41 -2.04
CA PRO A 187 -12.31 -1.57 -0.87
C PRO A 187 -13.01 -0.26 -0.51
N PHE A 188 -14.30 -0.37 -0.20
CA PHE A 188 -15.16 0.69 0.34
C PHE A 188 -15.64 0.25 1.73
N LEU A 189 -14.81 0.49 2.74
CA LEU A 189 -15.01 -0.03 4.09
C LEU A 189 -16.03 0.80 4.87
N PRO A 190 -16.65 0.22 5.92
CA PRO A 190 -17.51 0.96 6.84
C PRO A 190 -16.87 2.27 7.32
N GLY A 191 -17.59 3.39 7.20
CA GLY A 191 -17.12 4.73 7.56
C GLY A 191 -16.43 5.50 6.43
N ASP A 192 -16.04 4.84 5.33
CA ASP A 192 -15.44 5.51 4.18
C ASP A 192 -16.43 6.45 3.48
N MET A 193 -15.87 7.47 2.84
CA MET A 193 -16.62 8.37 1.97
C MET A 193 -15.88 8.57 0.64
N LEU A 194 -16.61 8.49 -0.46
CA LEU A 194 -16.14 8.89 -1.78
C LEU A 194 -16.61 10.32 -2.07
N LEU A 195 -15.73 11.13 -2.63
CA LEU A 195 -16.03 12.43 -3.20
C LEU A 195 -15.73 12.38 -4.69
N LEU A 196 -16.73 12.66 -5.52
CA LEU A 196 -16.54 12.98 -6.93
C LEU A 196 -16.77 14.49 -7.10
N CYS A 197 -15.93 15.16 -7.89
CA CYS A 197 -16.11 16.58 -8.17
C CYS A 197 -15.60 16.99 -9.55
N SER A 198 -16.14 18.11 -10.08
CA SER A 198 -15.57 18.81 -11.23
C SER A 198 -14.37 19.67 -10.81
N ASP A 199 -13.63 20.17 -11.79
CA ASP A 199 -12.49 21.05 -11.57
C ASP A 199 -12.90 22.34 -10.84
N GLY A 200 -14.13 22.84 -11.03
CA GLY A 200 -14.65 24.02 -10.34
C GLY A 200 -14.63 23.93 -8.80
N LEU A 201 -14.65 22.73 -8.23
CA LEU A 201 -14.32 22.54 -6.81
C LEU A 201 -12.81 22.49 -6.60
N SER A 202 -12.13 21.55 -7.24
CA SER A 202 -10.75 21.20 -6.89
C SER A 202 -9.71 22.24 -7.30
N ASP A 203 -10.08 23.16 -8.19
CA ASP A 203 -9.27 24.31 -8.58
C ASP A 203 -9.33 25.46 -7.56
N LEU A 204 -10.37 25.51 -6.75
CA LEU A 204 -10.64 26.63 -5.86
C LEU A 204 -10.53 26.26 -4.38
N VAL A 205 -10.67 24.99 -4.04
CA VAL A 205 -10.67 24.50 -2.66
C VAL A 205 -9.57 23.46 -2.51
N ASP A 206 -8.61 23.73 -1.62
CA ASP A 206 -7.50 22.82 -1.42
C ASP A 206 -7.92 21.54 -0.68
N LYS A 207 -7.07 20.52 -0.81
CA LYS A 207 -7.29 19.22 -0.18
C LYS A 207 -7.53 19.28 1.33
N ASN A 208 -6.87 20.18 2.05
CA ASN A 208 -7.00 20.27 3.51
C ASN A 208 -8.36 20.83 3.91
N GLU A 209 -8.83 21.86 3.21
CA GLU A 209 -10.15 22.45 3.41
C GLU A 209 -11.25 21.43 3.06
N ILE A 210 -11.13 20.73 1.94
CA ILE A 210 -12.05 19.63 1.57
C ILE A 210 -12.09 18.58 2.69
N THR A 211 -10.92 18.14 3.17
CA THR A 211 -10.83 17.15 4.26
C THR A 211 -11.49 17.65 5.54
N ALA A 212 -11.28 18.91 5.90
CA ALA A 212 -11.87 19.53 7.08
C ALA A 212 -13.40 19.59 7.00
N ILE A 213 -13.97 19.86 5.82
CA ILE A 213 -15.42 19.84 5.61
C ILE A 213 -15.97 18.41 5.68
N LEU A 214 -15.34 17.47 4.98
CA LEU A 214 -15.84 16.09 4.90
C LEU A 214 -15.76 15.33 6.24
N THR A 215 -14.84 15.70 7.13
CA THR A 215 -14.68 15.09 8.46
C THR A 215 -15.66 15.62 9.52
N GLN A 216 -16.43 16.66 9.22
CA GLN A 216 -17.45 17.19 10.15
C GLN A 216 -18.53 16.16 10.46
N ALA A 217 -19.06 16.20 11.69
CA ALA A 217 -20.26 15.45 12.06
C ALA A 217 -21.52 16.15 11.51
N ALA A 218 -21.73 16.04 10.19
CA ALA A 218 -22.83 16.66 9.46
C ALA A 218 -23.39 15.72 8.38
N PRO A 219 -24.67 15.87 8.00
CA PRO A 219 -25.25 15.13 6.87
C PRO A 219 -24.51 15.39 5.55
N LEU A 220 -24.57 14.44 4.61
CA LEU A 220 -23.92 14.59 3.29
C LEU A 220 -24.36 15.84 2.55
N SER A 221 -25.65 16.19 2.63
CA SER A 221 -26.18 17.41 2.01
C SER A 221 -25.47 18.67 2.49
N LYS A 222 -25.30 18.80 3.81
CA LYS A 222 -24.61 19.96 4.40
C LYS A 222 -23.13 20.00 4.01
N LYS A 223 -22.45 18.85 4.01
CA LYS A 223 -21.05 18.76 3.57
C LYS A 223 -20.89 19.18 2.10
N ALA A 224 -21.76 18.67 1.22
CA ALA A 224 -21.72 18.99 -0.20
C ALA A 224 -22.02 20.49 -0.44
N THR A 225 -23.02 21.05 0.23
CA THR A 225 -23.29 22.50 0.17
C THR A 225 -22.11 23.32 0.67
N GLN A 226 -21.46 22.94 1.77
CA GLN A 226 -20.27 23.63 2.28
C GLN A 226 -19.09 23.59 1.29
N LEU A 227 -18.92 22.50 0.55
CA LEU A 227 -17.88 22.40 -0.50
C LEU A 227 -18.17 23.37 -1.66
N VAL A 228 -19.42 23.41 -2.14
CA VAL A 228 -19.86 24.35 -3.18
C VAL A 228 -19.70 25.80 -2.70
N ASP A 229 -20.13 26.09 -1.47
CA ASP A 229 -20.00 27.41 -0.87
C ASP A 229 -18.53 27.83 -0.75
N ALA A 230 -17.63 26.93 -0.34
CA ALA A 230 -16.19 27.21 -0.26
C ALA A 230 -15.61 27.58 -1.65
N ALA A 231 -15.92 26.81 -2.69
CA ALA A 231 -15.49 27.12 -4.06
C ALA A 231 -16.03 28.47 -4.54
N ASN A 232 -17.31 28.74 -4.24
CA ASN A 232 -17.94 30.02 -4.55
C ASN A 232 -17.31 31.19 -3.77
N HIS A 233 -16.94 31.01 -2.50
CA HIS A 233 -16.22 32.02 -1.72
C HIS A 233 -14.82 32.29 -2.29
N ASN A 234 -14.15 31.26 -2.80
CA ASN A 234 -12.82 31.35 -3.42
C ASN A 234 -12.85 31.83 -4.89
N GLY A 235 -14.04 32.18 -5.40
CA GLY A 235 -14.20 32.93 -6.64
C GLY A 235 -15.33 32.42 -7.55
N GLY A 236 -15.74 31.15 -7.43
CA GLY A 236 -16.80 30.57 -8.25
C GLY A 236 -16.56 30.74 -9.76
N ARG A 237 -15.34 30.46 -10.21
CA ARG A 237 -14.86 30.79 -11.56
C ARG A 237 -15.37 29.82 -12.64
N ASP A 238 -15.84 28.66 -12.22
CA ASP A 238 -16.40 27.61 -13.07
C ASP A 238 -17.67 27.02 -12.48
N ASN A 239 -18.31 26.12 -13.22
CA ASN A 239 -19.36 25.26 -12.71
C ASN A 239 -18.80 24.32 -11.63
N ILE A 240 -19.56 24.14 -10.54
CA ILE A 240 -19.10 23.39 -9.37
C ILE A 240 -20.06 22.24 -9.12
N THR A 241 -19.57 21.02 -9.27
CA THR A 241 -20.36 19.80 -9.05
C THR A 241 -19.69 18.89 -8.05
N VAL A 242 -20.48 18.37 -7.11
CA VAL A 242 -20.05 17.52 -6.01
C VAL A 242 -21.01 16.35 -5.84
N VAL A 243 -20.49 15.12 -5.81
CA VAL A 243 -21.25 13.93 -5.40
C VAL A 243 -20.50 13.22 -4.27
N LEU A 244 -21.21 12.98 -3.17
CA LEU A 244 -20.71 12.26 -2.01
C LEU A 244 -21.39 10.90 -1.90
N VAL A 245 -20.62 9.85 -1.65
CA VAL A 245 -21.12 8.50 -1.33
C VAL A 245 -20.50 8.07 -0.02
N GLN A 246 -21.29 7.58 0.93
CA GLN A 246 -20.79 7.15 2.24
C GLN A 246 -21.18 5.71 2.55
N ASN A 247 -20.21 4.90 2.95
CA ASN A 247 -20.49 3.60 3.54
C ASN A 247 -20.90 3.78 4.99
N GLN A 248 -22.21 3.83 5.24
CA GLN A 248 -22.77 4.01 6.58
C GLN A 248 -22.88 2.72 7.39
N LYS A 249 -22.33 1.59 6.93
CA LYS A 249 -22.29 0.39 7.76
C LYS A 249 -21.53 0.69 9.05
N VAL A 250 -21.94 0.02 10.12
CA VAL A 250 -21.18 0.01 11.37
C VAL A 250 -19.92 -0.82 11.13
N PRO A 251 -18.70 -0.31 11.43
CA PRO A 251 -17.50 -1.11 11.39
C PRO A 251 -17.68 -2.35 12.25
N GLN A 252 -17.61 -3.53 11.63
CA GLN A 252 -17.57 -4.77 12.39
C GLN A 252 -16.20 -4.82 13.06
N GLN A 253 -16.15 -4.53 14.37
CA GLN A 253 -15.00 -4.93 15.16
C GLN A 253 -14.96 -6.46 15.13
N PRO A 254 -13.84 -7.08 14.71
CA PRO A 254 -13.66 -8.49 15.00
C PRO A 254 -13.78 -8.64 16.51
N GLU A 255 -14.77 -9.41 16.99
CA GLU A 255 -14.73 -9.86 18.37
C GLU A 255 -13.37 -10.52 18.57
N ALA A 256 -12.61 -10.04 19.55
CA ALA A 256 -11.38 -10.69 19.94
C ALA A 256 -11.75 -12.10 20.42
N VAL A 257 -11.65 -13.07 19.51
CA VAL A 257 -11.77 -14.47 19.88
C VAL A 257 -10.53 -14.75 20.71
N MET A 258 -10.70 -14.74 22.04
CA MET A 258 -9.67 -15.27 22.92
C MET A 258 -9.32 -16.67 22.40
N PRO A 259 -8.03 -17.03 22.25
CA PRO A 259 -7.70 -18.41 21.97
C PRO A 259 -8.34 -19.24 23.07
N VAL A 260 -9.20 -20.19 22.69
CA VAL A 260 -9.79 -21.15 23.61
C VAL A 260 -8.64 -21.70 24.44
N ALA A 261 -8.65 -21.41 25.74
CA ALA A 261 -7.65 -21.93 26.65
C ALA A 261 -7.59 -23.43 26.42
N ALA A 262 -6.44 -23.94 25.99
CA ALA A 262 -6.21 -25.36 25.81
C ALA A 262 -6.69 -26.05 27.07
N VAL A 263 -7.78 -26.81 26.96
CA VAL A 263 -8.25 -27.70 28.01
C VAL A 263 -7.04 -28.57 28.34
N LYS A 264 -6.52 -28.43 29.56
CA LYS A 264 -5.51 -29.34 30.10
C LYS A 264 -6.10 -30.74 30.00
N LYS A 265 -5.62 -31.49 29.01
CA LYS A 265 -5.86 -32.90 28.85
C LYS A 265 -5.30 -33.55 30.12
N LYS A 266 -6.18 -34.04 30.99
CA LYS A 266 -5.79 -35.05 31.99
C LYS A 266 -5.27 -36.23 31.19
N GLU A 267 -4.02 -36.59 31.43
CA GLU A 267 -3.48 -37.89 31.06
C GLU A 267 -4.21 -38.94 31.88
N ASP A 268 -5.22 -39.57 31.29
CA ASP A 268 -5.71 -40.86 31.74
C ASP A 268 -5.18 -41.92 30.76
N LEU A 269 -4.54 -42.93 31.34
CA LEU A 269 -3.90 -44.06 30.68
C LEU A 269 -4.92 -44.90 29.89
N VAL A 270 -4.57 -45.14 28.63
CA VAL A 270 -5.09 -46.11 27.66
C VAL A 270 -4.39 -47.45 27.97
N ASN A 271 -4.92 -48.68 27.94
CA ASN A 271 -6.16 -49.33 27.50
C ASN A 271 -6.21 -50.72 28.18
N ASP A 272 -7.38 -51.34 28.35
CA ASP A 272 -7.91 -52.39 27.45
C ASP A 272 -8.99 -53.28 28.13
N VAL A 273 -9.81 -53.87 27.28
CA VAL A 273 -11.13 -54.48 27.46
C VAL A 273 -11.06 -55.96 27.86
N SER A 274 -12.15 -56.45 28.49
CA SER A 274 -12.71 -57.82 28.43
C SER A 274 -12.61 -58.75 29.67
N SER A 275 -13.75 -58.82 30.38
CA SER A 275 -14.47 -60.03 30.86
C SER A 275 -13.96 -60.88 32.05
N PRO A 276 -14.87 -61.59 32.76
CA PRO A 276 -14.77 -61.84 34.21
C PRO A 276 -14.51 -63.30 34.62
N ALA A 277 -13.84 -63.45 35.79
CA ALA A 277 -13.86 -64.54 36.81
C ALA A 277 -13.70 -66.02 36.35
N PRO A 278 -13.44 -67.03 37.22
CA PRO A 278 -13.29 -67.03 38.69
C PRO A 278 -12.13 -67.93 39.24
N GLN A 279 -12.05 -67.99 40.59
CA GLN A 279 -11.56 -69.07 41.47
C GLN A 279 -10.12 -69.07 42.06
N GLU A 280 -10.12 -69.18 43.40
CA GLU A 280 -9.12 -69.54 44.42
C GLU A 280 -8.24 -70.78 44.12
N PRO A 281 -7.30 -71.19 45.01
CA PRO A 281 -6.26 -70.46 45.73
C PRO A 281 -4.90 -71.22 45.69
N ALA A 282 -3.94 -70.72 46.49
CA ALA A 282 -2.91 -71.49 47.22
C ALA A 282 -1.45 -71.44 46.72
N HIS A 283 -0.58 -71.08 47.70
CA HIS A 283 0.77 -71.61 47.96
C HIS A 283 1.89 -71.33 46.92
N VAL A 284 3.19 -71.17 47.20
CA VAL A 284 4.07 -71.21 48.39
C VAL A 284 5.50 -70.80 47.91
N VAL A 285 6.40 -70.53 48.86
CA VAL A 285 7.88 -70.35 48.76
C VAL A 285 8.35 -69.04 48.09
N ALA A 286 8.89 -68.04 48.78
CA ALA A 286 9.99 -67.96 49.75
C ALA A 286 11.41 -67.89 49.15
N ASN A 287 12.23 -67.19 49.93
CA ASN A 287 13.68 -67.16 49.96
C ASN A 287 14.36 -66.21 48.95
N THR A 288 15.31 -65.36 49.34
CA THR A 288 15.96 -65.11 50.64
C THR A 288 16.85 -63.88 50.44
N LEU A 289 16.87 -62.96 51.40
CA LEU A 289 18.06 -62.14 51.67
C LEU A 289 18.92 -62.84 52.72
N PRO A 290 20.23 -62.56 52.72
CA PRO A 290 20.93 -62.17 53.95
C PRO A 290 21.53 -60.76 53.74
N THR A 291 21.34 -59.77 54.62
CA THR A 291 22.00 -59.55 55.93
C THR A 291 23.54 -59.60 55.80
N HIS A 292 24.33 -58.58 56.16
CA HIS A 292 24.48 -58.00 57.50
C HIS A 292 25.31 -56.69 57.46
N THR A 293 24.90 -55.72 58.30
CA THR A 293 25.70 -54.88 59.22
C THR A 293 27.19 -54.59 58.93
N GLU A 294 27.60 -53.31 58.97
CA GLU A 294 28.30 -52.67 60.11
C GLU A 294 28.93 -51.30 59.76
N LYS A 295 29.27 -50.57 60.83
CA LYS A 295 29.64 -49.15 60.94
C LYS A 295 31.10 -48.82 60.59
N LYS A 296 31.26 -47.54 60.20
CA LYS A 296 32.36 -46.58 60.45
C LYS A 296 33.79 -46.91 60.00
N GLY A 297 34.33 -46.01 59.17
CA GLY A 297 35.76 -45.78 59.04
C GLY A 297 36.06 -44.54 58.18
N ASN A 298 36.43 -43.44 58.84
CA ASN A 298 36.89 -42.19 58.20
C ASN A 298 38.14 -42.41 57.35
N GLY A 299 38.15 -41.91 56.12
CA GLY A 299 39.36 -41.93 55.29
C GLY A 299 39.27 -41.33 53.88
N LEU A 300 38.21 -40.56 53.54
CA LEU A 300 38.07 -40.00 52.19
C LEU A 300 37.47 -38.58 52.14
N THR A 301 37.46 -37.86 53.26
CA THR A 301 36.98 -36.46 53.30
C THR A 301 38.12 -35.44 53.33
N ILE A 302 39.37 -35.88 53.50
CA ILE A 302 40.54 -34.97 53.53
C ILE A 302 41.23 -34.88 52.16
N THR A 303 41.19 -35.93 51.35
CA THR A 303 41.78 -35.92 49.99
C THR A 303 40.96 -35.09 49.00
N LEU A 304 39.63 -35.05 49.15
CA LEU A 304 38.74 -34.26 48.29
C LEU A 304 38.78 -32.75 48.61
N GLY A 305 38.99 -32.39 49.88
CA GLY A 305 39.13 -30.99 50.30
C GLY A 305 40.42 -30.33 49.78
N ILE A 306 41.53 -31.08 49.77
CA ILE A 306 42.81 -30.60 49.23
C ILE A 306 42.73 -30.43 47.71
N LEU A 307 42.06 -31.34 47.00
CA LEU A 307 41.87 -31.24 45.55
C LEU A 307 41.03 -30.02 45.15
N CYS A 308 39.97 -29.72 45.91
CA CYS A 308 39.15 -28.52 45.71
C CYS A 308 39.92 -27.22 45.96
N LEU A 309 40.80 -27.19 46.97
CA LEU A 309 41.63 -26.00 47.25
C LEU A 309 42.71 -25.78 46.19
N VAL A 310 43.28 -26.84 45.62
CA VAL A 310 44.22 -26.73 44.49
C VAL A 310 43.50 -26.22 43.24
N PHE A 311 42.26 -26.68 42.97
CA PHE A 311 41.46 -26.18 41.86
C PHE A 311 41.03 -24.71 42.04
N LEU A 312 40.67 -24.31 43.26
CA LEU A 312 40.35 -22.92 43.59
C LEU A 312 41.59 -22.02 43.49
N GLY A 313 42.75 -22.50 43.95
CA GLY A 313 44.03 -21.78 43.80
C GLY A 313 44.43 -21.60 42.33
N ALA A 314 44.25 -22.62 41.50
CA ALA A 314 44.50 -22.53 40.06
C ALA A 314 43.53 -21.58 39.35
N ALA A 315 42.25 -21.57 39.75
CA ALA A 315 41.25 -20.64 39.21
C ALA A 315 41.54 -19.18 39.63
N VAL A 316 41.95 -18.95 40.89
CA VAL A 316 42.33 -17.63 41.40
C VAL A 316 43.64 -17.15 40.76
N TRP A 317 44.61 -18.04 40.54
CA TRP A 317 45.85 -17.72 39.83
C TRP A 317 45.61 -17.37 38.35
N LEU A 318 44.73 -18.10 37.66
CA LEU A 318 44.29 -17.76 36.30
C LEU A 318 43.47 -16.46 36.26
N PHE A 319 42.74 -16.14 37.33
CA PHE A 319 42.01 -14.89 37.46
C PHE A 319 42.93 -13.70 37.74
N LEU A 320 43.97 -13.89 38.55
CA LEU A 320 44.99 -12.87 38.89
C LEU A 320 46.01 -12.66 37.76
N GLN A 321 46.20 -13.63 36.86
CA GLN A 321 47.02 -13.47 35.65
C GLN A 321 46.29 -12.78 34.49
N ARG A 322 45.01 -12.44 34.64
CA ARG A 322 44.34 -11.56 33.66
C ARG A 322 44.85 -10.13 33.88
N PRO A 323 45.51 -9.51 32.90
CA PRO A 323 45.87 -8.10 33.00
C PRO A 323 44.60 -7.29 33.21
N SER A 324 44.58 -6.50 34.28
CA SER A 324 43.54 -5.52 34.56
C SER A 324 43.71 -4.34 33.59
N SER A 325 43.10 -4.44 32.41
CA SER A 325 42.92 -3.28 31.55
C SER A 325 41.75 -2.46 32.08
N GLN A 326 42.08 -1.30 32.66
CA GLN A 326 41.14 -0.31 33.14
C GLN A 326 40.05 -0.02 32.08
N LEU A 327 38.80 -0.06 32.51
CA LEU A 327 37.68 0.59 31.82
C LEU A 327 37.85 2.12 31.97
N VAL A 328 38.83 2.66 31.25
CA VAL A 328 38.82 4.06 30.83
C VAL A 328 38.14 4.08 29.48
N ALA A 329 37.12 4.93 29.36
CA ALA A 329 36.44 5.21 28.11
C ALA A 329 37.47 5.48 27.01
N ASN A 330 37.67 4.52 26.11
CA ASN A 330 38.24 4.75 24.81
C ASN A 330 37.84 3.64 23.85
N GLN A 331 37.40 4.10 22.70
CA GLN A 331 37.07 3.34 21.51
C GLN A 331 38.18 2.32 21.20
N THR A 332 37.89 1.03 21.27
CA THR A 332 38.61 0.05 20.48
C THR A 332 37.58 -0.83 19.80
N ALA A 333 37.35 -0.47 18.54
CA ALA A 333 36.73 -1.30 17.54
C ALA A 333 37.21 -2.74 17.69
N ALA A 334 36.26 -3.67 17.82
CA ALA A 334 36.43 -4.92 17.11
C ALA A 334 36.68 -4.50 15.66
N VAL A 335 37.93 -4.55 15.23
CA VAL A 335 38.29 -4.43 13.82
C VAL A 335 37.74 -5.71 13.20
N SER A 336 36.43 -5.70 12.93
CA SER A 336 35.88 -6.32 11.73
C SER A 336 36.87 -5.94 10.65
N ALA A 337 37.63 -6.91 10.13
CA ALA A 337 38.52 -6.66 9.02
C ALA A 337 37.66 -5.93 7.98
N LYS A 338 37.89 -4.62 7.82
CA LYS A 338 37.01 -3.75 7.04
C LYS A 338 37.03 -4.33 5.65
N LYS A 339 35.97 -5.06 5.30
CA LYS A 339 35.89 -5.80 4.05
C LYS A 339 36.04 -4.72 2.97
N VAL A 340 37.13 -4.79 2.22
CA VAL A 340 37.48 -3.73 1.28
C VAL A 340 36.44 -3.79 0.18
N ARG A 341 35.51 -2.82 0.21
CA ARG A 341 34.49 -2.67 -0.83
C ARG A 341 35.20 -2.60 -2.18
N ASN A 342 34.67 -3.30 -3.16
CA ASN A 342 35.25 -3.26 -4.50
C ASN A 342 35.02 -1.87 -5.13
N ALA A 343 35.82 -1.55 -6.16
CA ALA A 343 35.78 -0.22 -6.78
C ALA A 343 34.40 0.15 -7.36
N GLN A 344 33.62 -0.84 -7.82
CA GLN A 344 32.28 -0.61 -8.39
C GLN A 344 31.24 -0.34 -7.31
N GLU A 345 31.30 -1.08 -6.20
CA GLU A 345 30.48 -0.89 -5.01
C GLU A 345 30.74 0.47 -4.36
N LEU A 346 32.01 0.88 -4.23
CA LEU A 346 32.36 2.22 -3.73
C LEU A 346 31.81 3.33 -4.62
N LYS A 347 31.95 3.17 -5.94
CA LYS A 347 31.41 4.13 -6.92
C LYS A 347 29.89 4.22 -6.84
N LEU A 348 29.21 3.09 -6.64
CA LEU A 348 27.75 3.05 -6.49
C LEU A 348 27.30 3.75 -5.20
N GLN A 349 27.97 3.50 -4.08
CA GLN A 349 27.70 4.21 -2.82
C GLN A 349 27.94 5.72 -2.97
N ASP A 350 29.06 6.13 -3.57
CA ASP A 350 29.39 7.55 -3.76
C ASP A 350 28.35 8.28 -4.63
N LEU A 351 27.80 7.61 -5.65
CA LEU A 351 26.73 8.14 -6.48
C LEU A 351 25.39 8.28 -5.72
N ILE A 352 25.09 7.35 -4.81
CA ILE A 352 23.91 7.43 -3.94
C ILE A 352 24.06 8.63 -2.98
N ASP A 353 25.23 8.78 -2.37
CA ASP A 353 25.52 9.81 -1.38
C ASP A 353 25.56 11.21 -2.00
N LYS A 354 26.16 11.36 -3.19
CA LYS A 354 26.37 12.65 -3.88
C LYS A 354 25.28 13.03 -4.87
N ALA A 355 24.22 12.23 -5.03
CA ALA A 355 23.11 12.62 -5.89
C ALA A 355 22.62 14.02 -5.48
N THR A 356 22.62 15.01 -6.37
CA THR A 356 22.22 16.39 -6.02
C THR A 356 20.72 16.64 -6.19
N GLY A 357 20.00 15.71 -6.81
CA GLY A 357 18.55 15.71 -6.91
C GLY A 357 17.93 14.37 -6.48
N ASP A 358 16.65 14.22 -6.80
CA ASP A 358 15.84 13.07 -6.39
C ASP A 358 15.88 11.94 -7.41
N THR A 359 16.65 12.05 -8.51
CA THR A 359 16.81 10.99 -9.51
C THR A 359 18.27 10.66 -9.73
N LEU A 360 18.63 9.39 -9.54
CA LEU A 360 19.93 8.82 -9.86
C LEU A 360 19.78 7.84 -11.03
N VAL A 361 20.43 8.12 -12.15
CA VAL A 361 20.43 7.22 -13.30
C VAL A 361 21.73 6.42 -13.35
N LEU A 362 21.63 5.11 -13.18
CA LEU A 362 22.70 4.14 -13.35
C LEU A 362 22.69 3.63 -14.80
N SER A 363 23.86 3.37 -15.38
CA SER A 363 23.95 2.77 -16.72
C SER A 363 24.89 1.57 -16.71
N ASP A 364 24.49 0.50 -17.39
CA ASP A 364 25.30 -0.72 -17.58
C ASP A 364 26.61 -0.47 -18.33
N THR A 365 26.69 0.60 -19.13
CA THR A 365 27.94 1.08 -19.74
C THR A 365 28.98 1.55 -18.71
N VAL A 366 28.54 1.96 -17.52
CA VAL A 366 29.39 2.51 -16.45
C VAL A 366 29.80 1.45 -15.42
N PHE A 367 29.02 0.37 -15.30
CA PHE A 367 29.23 -0.71 -14.33
C PHE A 367 29.41 -2.05 -15.05
N LYS A 368 30.57 -2.70 -14.85
CA LYS A 368 30.75 -4.10 -15.25
C LYS A 368 29.77 -4.99 -14.47
N GLN A 369 29.04 -5.85 -15.18
CA GLN A 369 28.01 -6.70 -14.59
C GLN A 369 28.55 -8.10 -14.27
N PRO A 370 28.11 -8.74 -13.15
CA PRO A 370 27.30 -8.15 -12.08
C PRO A 370 28.13 -7.25 -11.16
N VAL A 371 27.49 -6.23 -10.55
CA VAL A 371 28.09 -5.44 -9.46
C VAL A 371 28.05 -6.27 -8.18
N VAL A 372 29.20 -6.75 -7.73
CA VAL A 372 29.30 -7.55 -6.51
C VAL A 372 29.15 -6.65 -5.28
N ILE A 373 28.27 -7.03 -4.35
CA ILE A 373 28.02 -6.32 -3.10
C ILE A 373 28.64 -7.11 -1.95
N SER A 374 29.63 -6.51 -1.31
CA SER A 374 30.37 -7.09 -0.20
C SER A 374 30.01 -6.46 1.15
N ASP A 375 29.30 -5.33 1.13
CA ASP A 375 28.83 -4.56 2.26
C ASP A 375 27.53 -3.78 1.92
N THR A 376 26.74 -3.38 2.90
CA THR A 376 25.42 -2.78 2.66
C THR A 376 25.52 -1.43 1.95
N LEU A 377 24.73 -1.20 0.90
CA LEU A 377 24.54 0.13 0.32
C LEU A 377 23.51 0.91 1.15
N HIS A 378 23.94 2.02 1.74
CA HIS A 378 23.05 2.83 2.58
C HIS A 378 22.42 3.97 1.78
N VAL A 379 21.09 4.11 1.89
CA VAL A 379 20.36 5.26 1.36
C VAL A 379 19.91 6.12 2.53
N GLN A 380 20.36 7.37 2.55
CA GLN A 380 20.12 8.31 3.66
C GLN A 380 19.33 9.57 3.24
N LYS A 381 18.74 9.55 2.05
CA LYS A 381 17.97 10.66 1.49
C LYS A 381 16.47 10.52 1.76
N ASP A 382 15.79 11.65 1.93
CA ASP A 382 14.33 11.69 2.11
C ASP A 382 13.60 11.10 0.89
N SER A 383 14.00 11.45 -0.32
CA SER A 383 13.44 10.91 -1.57
C SER A 383 14.57 10.56 -2.55
N LEU A 384 14.47 9.42 -3.24
CA LEU A 384 15.43 9.02 -4.27
C LEU A 384 14.81 8.02 -5.24
N TYR A 385 14.86 8.36 -6.53
CA TYR A 385 14.48 7.54 -7.68
C TYR A 385 15.75 6.99 -8.32
N ILE A 386 16.06 5.72 -8.10
CA ILE A 386 17.21 5.06 -8.72
C ILE A 386 16.73 4.32 -9.97
N LYS A 387 17.17 4.78 -11.14
CA LYS A 387 16.84 4.19 -12.44
C LYS A 387 18.05 3.53 -13.08
N ALA A 388 17.96 2.25 -13.40
CA ALA A 388 18.95 1.58 -14.24
C ALA A 388 18.57 1.68 -15.73
N LYS A 389 19.44 2.28 -16.54
CA LYS A 389 19.44 2.20 -18.00
C LYS A 389 20.26 0.98 -18.42
N GLY A 390 19.56 -0.06 -18.87
CA GLY A 390 20.14 -1.36 -19.18
C GLY A 390 20.02 -2.36 -18.03
N ASN A 391 20.72 -3.49 -18.12
CA ASN A 391 20.60 -4.57 -17.14
C ASN A 391 21.64 -4.41 -16.02
N ILE A 392 21.24 -3.83 -14.88
CA ILE A 392 22.09 -3.70 -13.69
C ILE A 392 21.74 -4.81 -12.69
N ILE A 393 22.69 -5.73 -12.49
CA ILE A 393 22.58 -6.84 -11.55
C ILE A 393 23.48 -6.57 -10.34
N LEU A 394 22.88 -6.40 -9.17
CA LEU A 394 23.56 -6.40 -7.89
C LEU A 394 23.62 -7.83 -7.38
N LYS A 395 24.81 -8.38 -7.18
CA LYS A 395 25.01 -9.78 -6.75
C LYS A 395 25.69 -9.85 -5.40
N ARG A 396 25.20 -10.70 -4.49
CA ARG A 396 25.82 -10.89 -3.18
C ARG A 396 27.20 -11.55 -3.30
N ASP A 397 28.19 -11.00 -2.61
CA ASP A 397 29.46 -11.68 -2.37
C ASP A 397 29.24 -12.92 -1.48
N SER A 398 29.87 -14.05 -1.81
CA SER A 398 29.62 -15.32 -1.11
C SER A 398 29.88 -15.25 0.39
N ALA A 399 30.81 -14.41 0.85
CA ALA A 399 31.15 -14.21 2.25
C ALA A 399 30.37 -13.05 2.91
N TYR A 400 29.40 -12.44 2.23
CA TYR A 400 28.54 -11.38 2.76
C TYR A 400 27.15 -11.93 3.07
N THR A 401 26.54 -11.50 4.18
CA THR A 401 25.23 -12.01 4.65
C THR A 401 24.20 -10.90 4.86
N GLY A 402 24.59 -9.63 4.76
CA GLY A 402 23.69 -8.50 4.92
C GLY A 402 22.89 -8.17 3.66
N PRO A 403 22.03 -7.13 3.73
CA PRO A 403 21.24 -6.71 2.59
C PRO A 403 22.06 -6.01 1.52
N ALA A 404 21.55 -6.00 0.28
CA ALA A 404 22.15 -5.24 -0.80
C ALA A 404 22.01 -3.74 -0.54
N ILE A 405 20.79 -3.33 -0.20
CA ILE A 405 20.44 -1.93 0.08
C ILE A 405 19.72 -1.84 1.43
N GLN A 406 20.08 -0.84 2.23
CA GLN A 406 19.37 -0.50 3.45
C GLN A 406 18.89 0.95 3.41
N LEU A 407 17.59 1.15 3.61
CA LEU A 407 16.95 2.45 3.69
C LEU A 407 16.87 2.89 5.15
N ASN A 408 17.30 4.12 5.44
CA ASN A 408 17.20 4.70 6.77
C ASN A 408 15.76 5.18 7.04
N ALA A 409 15.38 5.31 8.32
CA ALA A 409 14.06 5.77 8.76
C ALA A 409 13.67 7.19 8.32
N LYS A 410 14.63 8.00 7.85
CA LYS A 410 14.35 9.32 7.27
C LYS A 410 13.86 9.24 5.83
N CYS A 411 14.10 8.11 5.15
CA CYS A 411 13.62 7.90 3.80
C CYS A 411 12.09 7.86 3.80
N LYS A 412 11.49 8.62 2.89
CA LYS A 412 10.04 8.74 2.71
C LYS A 412 9.60 8.10 1.40
N ASN A 413 10.27 8.42 0.29
CA ASN A 413 9.89 7.99 -1.06
C ASN A 413 11.10 7.46 -1.83
N ILE A 414 11.38 6.17 -1.70
CA ILE A 414 12.44 5.51 -2.48
C ILE A 414 11.80 4.71 -3.61
N VAL A 415 12.24 4.96 -4.83
CA VAL A 415 11.81 4.22 -6.01
C VAL A 415 13.01 3.54 -6.65
N LEU A 416 12.92 2.24 -6.87
CA LEU A 416 13.92 1.46 -7.61
C LEU A 416 13.30 1.04 -8.94
N ASP A 417 13.96 1.40 -10.04
CA ASP A 417 13.48 1.17 -11.41
C ASP A 417 14.51 0.39 -12.22
N ASN A 418 14.11 -0.79 -12.72
CA ASN A 418 14.86 -1.67 -13.62
C ASN A 418 16.16 -2.27 -13.02
N LEU A 419 16.14 -2.62 -11.73
CA LEU A 419 17.28 -3.21 -11.00
C LEU A 419 17.09 -4.69 -10.71
N HIS A 420 18.15 -5.49 -10.82
CA HIS A 420 18.11 -6.91 -10.49
C HIS A 420 18.98 -7.21 -9.27
N PHE A 421 18.46 -8.00 -8.33
CA PHE A 421 19.16 -8.44 -7.12
C PHE A 421 19.37 -9.94 -7.17
N GLN A 422 20.58 -10.41 -6.92
CA GLN A 422 20.93 -11.82 -7.05
C GLN A 422 21.62 -12.40 -5.80
N ASP A 423 21.17 -13.59 -5.40
CA ASP A 423 21.74 -14.47 -4.36
C ASP A 423 21.67 -13.93 -2.92
N PHE A 424 20.84 -12.93 -2.59
CA PHE A 424 20.77 -12.34 -1.24
C PHE A 424 19.88 -13.11 -0.24
N GLU A 425 20.29 -13.16 1.03
CA GLU A 425 19.39 -13.64 2.11
C GLU A 425 18.20 -12.68 2.28
N ALA A 426 18.48 -11.39 2.46
CA ALA A 426 17.53 -10.29 2.32
C ALA A 426 18.07 -9.31 1.28
N ALA A 427 17.34 -8.98 0.21
CA ALA A 427 17.89 -8.09 -0.82
C ALA A 427 17.79 -6.61 -0.42
N ILE A 428 16.63 -6.17 0.09
CA ILE A 428 16.43 -4.77 0.53
C ILE A 428 15.93 -4.75 1.98
N ALA A 429 16.59 -3.97 2.83
CA ALA A 429 16.17 -3.72 4.21
C ALA A 429 15.56 -2.32 4.36
N LEU A 430 14.34 -2.26 4.88
CA LEU A 430 13.61 -1.03 5.21
C LEU A 430 13.70 -0.75 6.71
N ASN A 431 13.53 0.50 7.09
CA ASN A 431 13.39 0.90 8.49
C ASN A 431 12.23 1.90 8.62
N ASN A 432 10.99 1.42 8.53
CA ASN A 432 9.76 2.24 8.58
C ASN A 432 9.62 3.25 7.43
N THR A 433 10.00 2.84 6.22
CA THR A 433 10.05 3.68 5.02
C THR A 433 9.22 3.07 3.89
N SER A 434 8.64 3.91 3.03
CA SER A 434 7.97 3.46 1.79
C SER A 434 8.99 3.16 0.68
N LEU A 435 8.82 2.01 0.04
CA LEU A 435 9.62 1.56 -1.10
C LEU A 435 8.70 1.20 -2.27
N PHE A 436 8.99 1.77 -3.44
CA PHE A 436 8.31 1.46 -4.70
C PHE A 436 9.29 0.75 -5.63
N LEU A 437 8.86 -0.40 -6.16
CA LEU A 437 9.64 -1.18 -7.11
C LEU A 437 8.98 -1.12 -8.49
N LYS A 438 9.75 -0.79 -9.51
CA LYS A 438 9.35 -0.79 -10.93
C LYS A 438 10.34 -1.63 -11.72
N ASN A 439 9.89 -2.68 -12.40
CA ASN A 439 10.71 -3.60 -13.17
C ASN A 439 11.89 -4.17 -12.37
N VAL A 440 11.72 -4.42 -11.06
CA VAL A 440 12.78 -4.94 -10.20
C VAL A 440 12.67 -6.46 -10.08
N GLN A 441 13.78 -7.16 -10.30
CA GLN A 441 13.82 -8.63 -10.24
C GLN A 441 14.67 -9.11 -9.07
N PHE A 442 14.22 -10.18 -8.41
CA PHE A 442 14.96 -10.85 -7.34
C PHE A 442 15.24 -12.29 -7.75
N ILE A 443 16.52 -12.63 -7.93
CA ILE A 443 17.00 -13.90 -8.44
C ILE A 443 17.67 -14.63 -7.29
N ASN A 444 17.11 -15.77 -6.87
CA ASN A 444 17.65 -16.56 -5.75
C ASN A 444 17.81 -15.75 -4.44
N CYS A 445 16.87 -14.84 -4.17
CA CYS A 445 16.82 -14.10 -2.91
C CYS A 445 15.80 -14.73 -1.97
N LYS A 446 16.17 -15.06 -0.72
CA LYS A 446 15.22 -15.68 0.22
C LYS A 446 14.13 -14.71 0.67
N GLN A 447 14.52 -13.48 0.97
CA GLN A 447 13.62 -12.38 1.32
C GLN A 447 13.89 -11.20 0.36
N PRO A 448 13.02 -10.95 -0.64
CA PRO A 448 13.17 -9.82 -1.54
C PRO A 448 13.26 -8.47 -0.81
N VAL A 449 12.37 -8.26 0.16
CA VAL A 449 12.33 -7.06 0.98
C VAL A 449 12.03 -7.44 2.43
N GLN A 450 12.77 -6.85 3.36
CA GLN A 450 12.61 -7.03 4.81
C GLN A 450 12.43 -5.66 5.45
N ASN A 451 11.49 -5.50 6.39
CA ASN A 451 11.43 -4.31 7.25
C ASN A 451 12.04 -4.61 8.62
N VAL A 452 12.91 -3.73 9.10
CA VAL A 452 13.68 -3.88 10.34
C VAL A 452 13.24 -2.79 11.31
N TYR A 453 12.73 -3.21 12.47
CA TYR A 453 12.38 -2.32 13.57
C TYR A 453 13.49 -2.36 14.62
N ASN A 454 14.13 -1.22 14.89
CA ASN A 454 15.14 -1.10 15.94
C ASN A 454 14.53 -0.49 17.20
N PHE A 455 14.55 -1.25 18.29
CA PHE A 455 14.06 -0.78 19.60
C PHE A 455 15.22 -0.58 20.57
N THR A 456 15.12 0.44 21.43
CA THR A 456 16.11 0.67 22.49
C THR A 456 15.97 -0.40 23.58
N SER A 457 17.08 -0.99 24.02
CA SER A 457 17.10 -1.96 25.11
C SER A 457 16.57 -1.35 26.42
N ASN A 458 15.92 -2.19 27.24
CA ASN A 458 15.38 -1.85 28.58
C ASN A 458 14.27 -0.77 28.63
N LYS A 459 13.46 -0.62 27.58
CA LYS A 459 12.20 0.16 27.63
C LYS A 459 11.01 -0.71 27.24
N THR A 460 9.90 -0.57 27.96
CA THR A 460 8.63 -1.19 27.59
C THR A 460 8.14 -0.56 26.28
N ILE A 461 7.90 -1.40 25.27
CA ILE A 461 7.41 -0.96 23.96
C ILE A 461 5.89 -1.11 23.94
N THR A 462 5.17 0.01 24.00
CA THR A 462 3.73 0.07 23.75
C THR A 462 3.54 0.95 22.52
N ALA A 463 3.66 0.38 21.32
CA ALA A 463 3.52 1.11 20.07
C ALA A 463 2.87 0.24 18.99
N ASN A 464 1.94 0.82 18.22
CA ASN A 464 1.54 0.26 16.94
C ASN A 464 2.72 0.41 15.98
N LEU A 465 3.16 -0.70 15.37
CA LEU A 465 4.18 -0.66 14.33
C LEU A 465 3.63 0.12 13.13
N PRO A 466 4.34 1.14 12.62
CA PRO A 466 3.85 1.93 11.50
C PRO A 466 3.59 1.04 10.28
N ALA A 467 2.48 1.29 9.59
CA ALA A 467 2.13 0.57 8.38
C ALA A 467 3.17 0.86 7.29
N VAL A 468 3.85 -0.19 6.83
CA VAL A 468 4.76 -0.09 5.69
C VAL A 468 3.96 -0.24 4.41
N SER A 469 4.01 0.77 3.56
CA SER A 469 3.45 0.68 2.20
C SER A 469 4.50 0.07 1.27
N PHE A 470 4.23 -1.14 0.77
CA PHE A 470 5.02 -1.80 -0.25
C PHE A 470 4.18 -1.93 -1.53
N LYS A 471 4.69 -1.42 -2.64
CA LYS A 471 4.07 -1.60 -3.96
C LYS A 471 5.11 -2.16 -4.93
N ALA A 472 4.82 -3.34 -5.45
CA ALA A 472 5.51 -3.97 -6.55
C ALA A 472 4.54 -4.16 -7.71
N ASP A 473 5.03 -4.01 -8.92
CA ASP A 473 4.33 -4.15 -10.19
C ASP A 473 4.01 -5.60 -10.56
N SER A 474 4.65 -6.58 -9.93
CA SER A 474 4.36 -8.01 -10.13
C SER A 474 4.69 -8.84 -8.90
N LEU A 475 3.69 -9.17 -8.08
CA LEU A 475 3.82 -10.26 -7.10
C LEU A 475 3.64 -11.59 -7.86
N VAL A 476 4.70 -12.39 -7.96
CA VAL A 476 4.63 -13.75 -8.53
C VAL A 476 3.64 -14.57 -7.69
N LYS A 477 2.51 -14.98 -8.28
CA LYS A 477 1.62 -16.00 -7.69
C LYS A 477 2.44 -17.28 -7.51
N THR A 478 2.59 -17.74 -6.27
CA THR A 478 3.12 -19.09 -6.01
C THR A 478 2.29 -20.14 -6.76
N PRO A 479 2.91 -21.10 -7.47
CA PRO A 479 2.17 -22.14 -8.16
C PRO A 479 1.53 -23.05 -7.11
N ASN A 480 0.20 -23.18 -7.18
CA ASN A 480 -0.56 -24.15 -6.40
C ASN A 480 -0.02 -25.55 -6.71
N THR A 481 0.61 -26.18 -5.73
CA THR A 481 0.87 -27.62 -5.74
C THR A 481 -0.47 -28.33 -5.57
N SER A 482 -1.09 -28.72 -6.68
CA SER A 482 -2.18 -29.69 -6.70
C SER A 482 -1.61 -31.10 -6.47
N HIS A 483 -1.55 -31.55 -5.23
CA HIS A 483 -1.90 -32.93 -4.89
C HIS A 483 -3.42 -32.92 -4.69
N GLY A 484 -4.27 -33.68 -5.38
CA GLY A 484 -4.14 -35.09 -5.70
C GLY A 484 -4.89 -35.89 -4.64
N SER A 485 -6.19 -36.14 -4.83
CA SER A 485 -6.86 -37.37 -4.39
C SER A 485 -8.36 -37.38 -4.73
N ARG A 486 -8.71 -38.39 -5.55
CA ARG A 486 -10.00 -39.05 -5.82
C ARG A 486 -11.06 -38.31 -6.62
#